data_AF-A0A949P9Q6-F1
#
_entry.id   AF-A0A949P9Q6-F1
#
_cell.length_a   1.000
_cell.length_b   1.000
_cell.length_c   1.000
_cell.angle_alpha   90.00
_cell.angle_beta   90.00
_cell.angle_gamma   90.00
#
_symmetry.space_group_name_H-M   'P 1'
#
loop_
_entity.id
_entity.type
_entity.pdbx_description
1 polymer ?
#
loop_
_entity_poly.entity_id
_entity_poly.type
_entity_poly.pdbx_seq_one_letter_code
_entity_poly.pdbx_strand_id
1 'polypeptide(L)'
;RASAVMETLLEGGRKVIWVGIPNDDNPEVTARMAVQDRAAKAAAEEHPDVVFIDTWLRFSGRDGGWAEFVIDPRDGEGKDVRAGDGFHLNTTGAEILALDIAQAVRDALRELGAAI
;
A
#
# COMPACT_ATOMS: atom_id res chain seq x y z
N ARG A 1 -2.71 13.77 11.34
CA ARG A 1 -2.22 12.97 12.48
C ARG A 1 -2.23 11.51 12.03
N ALA A 2 -1.15 11.00 11.46
CA ALA A 2 -1.02 9.60 11.07
C ALA A 2 -0.31 8.80 12.18
N SER A 3 0.82 9.33 12.67
CA SER A 3 1.61 8.75 13.77
C SER A 3 0.76 8.43 15.01
N ALA A 4 -0.03 9.39 15.52
CA ALA A 4 -0.93 9.14 16.66
C ALA A 4 -1.96 8.01 16.44
N VAL A 5 -2.40 7.77 15.21
CA VAL A 5 -3.31 6.64 14.92
C VAL A 5 -2.55 5.32 14.97
N MET A 6 -1.33 5.28 14.42
CA MET A 6 -0.45 4.11 14.47
C MET A 6 -0.11 3.77 15.93
N GLU A 7 0.23 4.76 16.76
CA GLU A 7 0.48 4.58 18.19
C GLU A 7 -0.69 3.88 18.91
N THR A 8 -1.92 4.37 18.71
CA THR A 8 -3.12 3.73 19.29
C THR A 8 -3.31 2.29 18.79
N LEU A 9 -3.02 2.02 17.52
CA LEU A 9 -3.13 0.68 16.95
C LEU A 9 -2.05 -0.29 17.46
N LEU A 10 -0.86 0.23 17.80
CA LEU A 10 0.28 -0.53 18.33
C LEU A 10 0.11 -0.93 19.81
N GLU A 11 -0.77 -0.24 20.56
CA GLU A 11 -1.00 -0.53 21.98
C GLU A 11 -1.22 -2.03 22.23
N GLY A 12 -0.70 -2.59 23.32
CA GLY A 12 -0.84 -4.02 23.61
C GLY A 12 0.04 -4.94 22.75
N GLY A 13 1.09 -4.41 22.12
CA GLY A 13 2.12 -5.20 21.44
C GLY A 13 1.68 -5.76 20.07
N ARG A 14 0.71 -5.10 19.43
CA ARG A 14 0.23 -5.48 18.10
C ARG A 14 1.24 -5.03 17.03
N LYS A 15 1.42 -5.84 15.99
CA LYS A 15 2.02 -5.40 14.74
C LYS A 15 0.97 -4.67 13.89
N VAL A 16 1.35 -3.59 13.24
CA VAL A 16 0.44 -2.82 12.37
C VAL A 16 0.91 -2.91 10.93
N ILE A 17 0.03 -3.32 10.02
CA ILE A 17 0.27 -3.24 8.58
C ILE A 17 -0.55 -2.07 8.06
N TRP A 18 0.14 -0.99 7.70
CA TRP A 18 -0.48 0.23 7.20
C TRP A 18 -0.46 0.21 5.67
N VAL A 19 -1.63 0.11 5.05
CA VAL A 19 -1.77 0.09 3.59
C VAL A 19 -1.90 1.53 3.08
N GLY A 20 -0.95 1.96 2.24
CA GLY A 20 -0.98 3.28 1.62
C GLY A 20 -2.10 3.44 0.58
N ILE A 21 -2.32 4.68 0.15
CA ILE A 21 -3.26 5.01 -0.93
C ILE A 21 -2.60 4.89 -2.30
N PRO A 22 -3.29 4.46 -3.37
CA PRO A 22 -2.79 4.58 -4.74
C PRO A 22 -2.80 6.04 -5.22
N ASN A 23 -2.12 6.32 -6.34
CA ASN A 23 -2.28 7.58 -7.07
C ASN A 23 -3.55 7.57 -7.94
N ASP A 24 -3.89 8.74 -8.48
CA ASP A 24 -5.14 9.06 -9.19
C ASP A 24 -4.87 9.50 -10.64
N ASP A 25 -5.84 9.34 -11.55
CA ASP A 25 -5.67 9.72 -12.96
C ASP A 25 -5.61 11.24 -13.18
N ASN A 26 -6.09 12.02 -12.20
CA ASN A 26 -6.07 13.46 -12.22
C ASN A 26 -4.80 13.99 -11.53
N PRO A 27 -3.95 14.75 -12.23
CA PRO A 27 -2.69 15.25 -11.68
C PRO A 27 -2.88 16.21 -10.50
N GLU A 28 -3.98 16.96 -10.45
CA GLU A 28 -4.27 17.87 -9.33
C GLU A 28 -4.68 17.09 -8.07
N VAL A 29 -5.48 16.05 -8.22
CA VAL A 29 -5.87 15.15 -7.12
C VAL A 29 -4.63 14.41 -6.62
N THR A 30 -3.85 13.83 -7.54
CA THR A 30 -2.56 13.19 -7.24
C THR A 30 -1.63 14.11 -6.46
N ALA A 31 -1.46 15.38 -6.87
CA ALA A 31 -0.59 16.32 -6.16
C ALA A 31 -1.05 16.59 -4.70
N ARG A 32 -2.37 16.65 -4.47
CA ARG A 32 -2.94 16.81 -3.13
C ARG A 32 -2.79 15.55 -2.29
N MET A 33 -3.00 14.37 -2.88
CA MET A 33 -2.85 13.08 -2.21
C MET A 33 -1.40 12.76 -1.86
N ALA A 34 -0.43 13.21 -2.67
CA ALA A 34 0.99 13.03 -2.39
C ALA A 34 1.41 13.63 -1.03
N VAL A 35 0.71 14.66 -0.53
CA VAL A 35 0.93 15.18 0.82
C VAL A 35 0.55 14.16 1.88
N GLN A 36 -0.58 13.47 1.70
CA GLN A 36 -1.06 12.43 2.62
C GLN A 36 -0.16 11.19 2.57
N ASP A 37 0.23 10.75 1.38
CA ASP A 37 1.14 9.61 1.19
C ASP A 37 2.48 9.85 1.90
N ARG A 38 3.13 11.00 1.65
CA ARG A 38 4.38 11.36 2.33
C ARG A 38 4.23 11.42 3.85
N ALA A 39 3.14 12.00 4.36
CA ALA A 39 2.92 12.11 5.79
C ALA A 39 2.68 10.73 6.44
N ALA A 40 2.00 9.82 5.75
CA ALA A 40 1.78 8.46 6.23
C ALA A 40 3.08 7.64 6.22
N LYS A 41 3.89 7.74 5.15
CA LYS A 41 5.21 7.10 5.04
C LYS A 41 6.16 7.58 6.14
N ALA A 42 6.31 8.89 6.30
CA ALA A 42 7.15 9.47 7.33
C ALA A 42 6.71 9.04 8.75
N ALA A 43 5.40 8.99 9.00
CA ALA A 43 4.89 8.48 10.27
C ALA A 43 5.22 6.99 10.46
N ALA A 44 5.04 6.15 9.44
CA ALA A 44 5.36 4.72 9.55
C ALA A 44 6.85 4.48 9.80
N GLU A 45 7.74 5.28 9.20
CA GLU A 45 9.20 5.19 9.41
C GLU A 45 9.62 5.46 10.86
N GLU A 46 8.83 6.23 11.63
CA GLU A 46 9.06 6.48 13.05
C GLU A 46 8.69 5.30 13.96
N HIS A 47 7.95 4.30 13.44
CA HIS A 47 7.39 3.19 14.20
C HIS A 47 7.87 1.83 13.68
N PRO A 48 8.91 1.22 14.29
CA PRO A 48 9.49 -0.05 13.81
C PRO A 48 8.52 -1.24 13.73
N ASP A 49 7.43 -1.21 14.49
CA ASP A 49 6.38 -2.24 14.49
C ASP A 49 5.25 -1.97 13.47
N VAL A 50 5.39 -0.92 12.66
CA VAL A 50 4.53 -0.61 11.51
C VAL A 50 5.22 -1.06 10.23
N VAL A 51 4.54 -1.89 9.45
CA VAL A 51 4.91 -2.21 8.07
C VAL A 51 4.06 -1.36 7.13
N PHE A 52 4.70 -0.52 6.32
CA PHE A 52 4.00 0.27 5.31
C PHE A 52 3.96 -0.46 3.96
N ILE A 53 2.76 -0.71 3.44
CA ILE A 53 2.56 -1.23 2.08
C ILE A 53 2.44 -0.03 1.13
N ASP A 54 3.46 0.18 0.29
CA ASP A 54 3.51 1.29 -0.65
C ASP A 54 2.64 1.03 -1.90
N THR A 55 1.33 1.12 -1.70
CA THR A 55 0.32 1.01 -2.76
C THR A 55 0.56 2.04 -3.87
N TRP A 56 1.04 3.24 -3.52
CA TRP A 56 1.36 4.27 -4.50
C TRP A 56 2.43 3.78 -5.47
N LEU A 57 3.58 3.32 -4.96
CA LEU A 57 4.66 2.77 -5.78
C LEU A 57 4.20 1.54 -6.54
N ARG A 58 3.43 0.65 -5.90
CA ARG A 58 2.95 -0.60 -6.50
C ARG A 58 2.17 -0.40 -7.79
N PHE A 59 1.38 0.68 -7.83
CA PHE A 59 0.49 1.02 -8.93
C PHE A 59 0.94 2.25 -9.73
N SER A 60 2.22 2.62 -9.61
CA SER A 60 2.84 3.66 -10.41
C SER A 60 3.55 3.10 -11.64
N GLY A 61 3.59 3.90 -12.70
CA GLY A 61 4.42 3.64 -13.88
C GLY A 61 5.91 3.76 -13.56
N ARG A 62 6.77 3.45 -14.55
CA ARG A 62 8.24 3.56 -14.39
C ARG A 62 8.72 4.99 -14.12
N ASP A 63 7.91 5.98 -14.48
CA ASP A 63 8.13 7.40 -14.22
C ASP A 63 7.58 7.86 -12.86
N GLY A 64 6.95 6.96 -12.09
CA GLY A 64 6.29 7.26 -10.81
C GLY A 64 4.89 7.86 -10.96
N GLY A 65 4.38 7.96 -12.19
CA GLY A 65 3.05 8.51 -12.50
C GLY A 65 1.93 7.46 -12.48
N TRP A 66 0.74 7.88 -12.90
CA TRP A 66 -0.40 6.98 -13.08
C TRP A 66 -0.05 5.81 -14.02
N ALA A 67 -0.51 4.62 -13.67
CA ALA A 67 -0.45 3.46 -14.54
C ALA A 67 -1.82 2.78 -14.60
N GLU A 68 -2.32 2.63 -15.82
CA GLU A 68 -3.51 1.83 -16.12
C GLU A 68 -3.20 0.33 -16.00
N PHE A 69 -2.01 -0.06 -16.46
CA PHE A 69 -1.54 -1.45 -16.45
C PHE A 69 -0.31 -1.60 -15.57
N VAL A 70 -0.28 -2.66 -14.76
CA VAL A 70 0.92 -3.09 -14.03
C VAL A 70 1.20 -4.57 -14.26
N ILE A 71 2.45 -4.97 -14.03
CA ILE A 71 2.84 -6.38 -14.11
C ILE A 71 2.28 -7.12 -12.91
N ASP A 72 1.44 -8.12 -13.19
CA ASP A 72 0.93 -9.06 -12.20
C ASP A 72 2.03 -10.06 -11.85
N PRO A 73 2.43 -10.18 -10.57
CA PRO A 73 3.55 -11.02 -10.19
C PRO A 73 3.20 -12.52 -10.24
N ARG A 74 1.92 -12.87 -10.43
CA ARG A 74 1.46 -14.26 -10.52
C ARG A 74 1.84 -14.91 -11.86
N ASP A 75 1.84 -14.13 -12.93
CA ASP A 75 2.08 -14.62 -14.30
C ASP A 75 3.06 -13.76 -15.12
N GLY A 76 3.43 -12.57 -14.66
CA GLY A 76 4.34 -11.66 -15.34
C GLY A 76 3.68 -10.82 -16.44
N GLU A 77 2.36 -10.88 -16.58
CA GLU A 77 1.62 -10.18 -17.62
C GLU A 77 1.15 -8.79 -17.17
N GLY A 78 1.06 -7.86 -18.12
CA GLY A 78 0.49 -6.54 -17.87
C GLY A 78 -1.04 -6.61 -17.77
N LYS A 79 -1.62 -6.16 -16.66
CA LYS A 79 -3.08 -6.18 -16.45
C LYS A 79 -3.61 -4.82 -16.06
N ASP A 80 -4.82 -4.51 -16.55
CA ASP A 80 -5.59 -3.35 -16.12
C ASP A 80 -5.94 -3.52 -14.64
N VAL A 81 -5.57 -2.54 -13.83
CA VAL A 81 -5.73 -2.54 -12.37
C VAL A 81 -6.61 -1.41 -11.85
N ARG A 82 -7.15 -0.58 -12.73
CA ARG A 82 -7.90 0.62 -12.38
C ARG A 82 -9.39 0.39 -12.56
N ALA A 83 -10.17 0.90 -11.62
CA ALA A 83 -11.60 1.01 -11.80
C ALA A 83 -11.88 2.20 -12.74
N GLY A 84 -13.01 2.16 -13.45
CA GLY A 84 -13.39 3.22 -14.39
C GLY A 84 -13.75 4.56 -13.75
N ASP A 85 -13.56 4.74 -12.45
CA ASP A 85 -13.84 5.98 -11.71
C ASP A 85 -12.62 6.88 -11.50
N GLY A 86 -11.44 6.47 -11.98
CA GLY A 86 -10.20 7.24 -11.92
C GLY A 86 -9.47 7.18 -10.57
N PHE A 87 -10.05 6.55 -9.54
CA PHE A 87 -9.52 6.54 -8.18
C PHE A 87 -9.30 5.13 -7.61
N HIS A 88 -10.30 4.25 -7.71
CA HIS A 88 -10.23 2.93 -7.07
C HIS A 88 -9.43 1.92 -7.91
N LEU A 89 -8.92 0.88 -7.24
CA LEU A 89 -8.44 -0.32 -7.91
C LEU A 89 -9.65 -1.18 -8.35
N ASN A 90 -9.54 -1.82 -9.51
CA ASN A 90 -10.47 -2.88 -9.89
C ASN A 90 -10.14 -4.19 -9.14
N THR A 91 -10.88 -5.26 -9.42
CA THR A 91 -10.64 -6.58 -8.79
C THR A 91 -9.20 -7.07 -9.01
N THR A 92 -8.67 -6.95 -10.22
CA THR A 92 -7.29 -7.36 -10.54
C THR A 92 -6.27 -6.58 -9.72
N GLY A 93 -6.43 -5.25 -9.62
CA GLY A 93 -5.57 -4.40 -8.79
C GLY A 93 -5.65 -4.76 -7.30
N ALA A 94 -6.86 -4.97 -6.79
CA ALA A 94 -7.06 -5.38 -5.40
C ALA A 94 -6.44 -6.75 -5.08
N GLU A 95 -6.54 -7.72 -6.00
CA GLU A 95 -5.89 -9.03 -5.85
C GLU A 95 -4.38 -8.93 -5.86
N ILE A 96 -3.80 -8.10 -6.72
CA ILE A 96 -2.35 -7.86 -6.75
C ILE A 96 -1.89 -7.24 -5.42
N LEU A 97 -2.60 -6.23 -4.91
CA LEU A 97 -2.30 -5.63 -3.61
C LEU A 97 -2.45 -6.64 -2.46
N ALA A 98 -3.43 -7.53 -2.54
CA ALA A 98 -3.65 -8.56 -1.54
C ALA A 98 -2.46 -9.53 -1.42
N LEU A 99 -1.66 -9.72 -2.48
CA LEU A 99 -0.42 -10.52 -2.40
C LEU A 99 0.61 -9.86 -1.49
N ASP A 100 0.82 -8.54 -1.64
CA ASP A 100 1.77 -7.76 -0.84
C ASP A 100 1.33 -7.72 0.63
N ILE A 101 0.03 -7.49 0.87
CA ILE A 101 -0.56 -7.53 2.22
C ILE A 101 -0.43 -8.93 2.84
N ALA A 102 -0.78 -9.98 2.10
CA ALA A 102 -0.70 -11.35 2.59
C ALA A 102 0.75 -11.73 2.93
N GLN A 103 1.73 -11.26 2.16
CA GLN A 103 3.13 -11.46 2.46
C GLN A 103 3.53 -10.77 3.77
N ALA A 104 3.19 -9.49 3.95
CA ALA A 104 3.46 -8.75 5.19
C ALA A 104 2.80 -9.39 6.42
N VAL A 105 1.57 -9.91 6.28
CA VAL A 105 0.88 -10.64 7.35
C VAL A 105 1.64 -11.92 7.72
N ARG A 106 2.08 -12.71 6.73
CA ARG A 106 2.84 -13.95 7.00
C ARG A 106 4.16 -13.64 7.70
N ASP A 107 4.87 -12.61 7.27
CA ASP A 107 6.15 -12.23 7.87
C ASP A 107 5.97 -11.75 9.31
N ALA A 108 4.96 -10.91 9.58
CA ALA A 108 4.62 -10.48 10.93
C ALA A 108 4.24 -11.68 11.83
N LEU A 109 3.48 -12.65 11.33
CA LEU A 109 3.12 -13.85 12.09
C LEU A 109 4.35 -14.73 12.39
N ARG A 110 5.30 -14.86 11.46
CA ARG A 110 6.57 -15.57 11.68
C ARG A 110 7.43 -14.90 12.73
N GLU A 111 7.54 -13.57 12.71
CA GLU A 111 8.22 -12.80 13.76
C GLU A 111 7.62 -13.04 15.15
N LEU A 112 6.31 -13.26 15.21
CA LEU A 112 5.57 -13.61 16.43
C LEU A 112 5.61 -15.11 16.77
N GLY A 113 6.34 -15.93 16.00
CA GLY A 113 6.59 -17.35 16.29
C GLY A 113 5.61 -18.34 15.65
N ALA A 114 4.78 -17.91 14.68
CA ALA A 114 3.92 -18.84 13.95
C ALA A 114 4.73 -19.75 13.00
N ALA A 115 4.33 -21.03 12.91
CA ALA A 115 4.93 -22.02 12.00
C ALA A 115 4.14 -22.11 10.68
N ILE A 116 4.22 -21.06 9.85
CA ILE A 116 3.53 -20.93 8.55
C ILE A 116 4.45 -20.43 7.43
#